data_AF-A0A2H6MVL4-F1
#
_entry.id   AF-A0A2H6MVL4-F1
#
_cell.length_a   1.000
_cell.length_b   1.000
_cell.length_c   1.000
_cell.angle_alpha   90.00
_cell.angle_beta   90.00
_cell.angle_gamma   90.00
#
_symmetry.space_group_name_H-M   'P 1'
#
loop_
_entity.id
_entity.type
_entity.pdbx_description
1 polymer ?
#
loop_
_entity_poly.entity_id
_entity_poly.type
_entity_poly.pdbx_seq_one_letter_code
_entity_poly.pdbx_strand_id
1 'polypeptide(L)'
;EYMGSSPFLEACGLCSSCLGNMVCGGFACSRNALCALNVVYVLVGLLLIGVAAWGKGFGVVPSLHIIGGVIAVGFFLLLIAIVGLIGAINHHQVMLFFYMIILGLIFIFQFGISCACLALKTHKQESILSGTWKLLNDNTRISLENKLDCCGLFNKTESAELFKSDVDNCSAPCTKTKIACFKCGVVLMEHADEALKILGGVGLFFSFTEILGVWLAMRYRNEKDPRANPSAFL
;
A
#
# COMPACT_ATOMS: atom_id res chain seq x y z
N GLU A 1 -15.50 18.88 -28.78
CA GLU A 1 -14.69 17.91 -28.02
C GLU A 1 -15.54 16.69 -27.64
N TYR A 2 -15.12 15.50 -28.03
CA TYR A 2 -15.62 14.23 -27.48
C TYR A 2 -14.49 13.65 -26.63
N MET A 3 -14.61 13.73 -25.31
CA MET A 3 -13.71 13.05 -24.40
C MET A 3 -14.19 11.60 -24.32
N GLY A 4 -13.55 10.73 -25.11
CA GLY A 4 -13.88 9.31 -25.19
C GLY A 4 -13.72 8.63 -23.83
N SER A 5 -14.85 8.18 -23.28
CA SER A 5 -14.90 7.16 -22.24
C SER A 5 -14.19 5.91 -22.75
N SER A 6 -13.27 5.37 -21.95
CA SER A 6 -12.56 4.14 -22.27
C SER A 6 -13.58 2.98 -22.45
N PRO A 7 -13.45 2.14 -23.49
CA PRO A 7 -14.38 1.04 -23.78
C PRO A 7 -14.50 0.01 -22.63
N PHE A 8 -13.56 0.08 -21.68
CA PHE A 8 -13.53 -0.72 -20.46
C PHE A 8 -14.57 -0.29 -19.42
N LEU A 9 -14.88 1.01 -19.34
CA LEU A 9 -15.90 1.54 -18.42
C LEU A 9 -17.32 1.23 -18.91
N GLU A 10 -17.55 1.26 -20.22
CA GLU A 10 -18.84 0.87 -20.82
C GLU A 10 -19.12 -0.62 -20.65
N ALA A 11 -18.09 -1.48 -20.73
CA ALA A 11 -18.22 -2.92 -20.48
C ALA A 11 -18.64 -3.25 -19.03
N CYS A 12 -18.38 -2.36 -18.07
CA CYS A 12 -18.65 -2.60 -16.64
C CYS A 12 -19.98 -2.04 -16.12
N GLY A 13 -20.74 -1.25 -16.91
CA GLY A 13 -22.09 -0.80 -16.56
C GLY A 13 -22.22 -0.28 -15.12
N LEU A 14 -21.36 0.66 -14.73
CA LEU A 14 -21.35 1.28 -13.39
C LEU A 14 -22.64 2.07 -13.15
N CYS A 15 -23.61 1.47 -12.46
CA CYS A 15 -24.83 2.13 -12.03
C CYS A 15 -24.75 2.53 -10.55
N SER A 16 -25.07 3.79 -10.24
CA SER A 16 -25.10 4.45 -8.93
C SER A 16 -26.05 3.85 -7.87
N SER A 17 -26.47 2.59 -7.98
CA SER A 17 -27.52 2.01 -7.15
C SER A 17 -27.01 1.23 -5.92
N CYS A 18 -25.70 0.98 -5.79
CA CYS A 18 -25.17 0.11 -4.72
C CYS A 18 -25.04 0.78 -3.34
N LEU A 19 -25.26 2.09 -3.20
CA LEU A 19 -25.07 2.78 -1.91
C LEU A 19 -26.35 2.95 -1.07
N GLY A 20 -27.50 2.47 -1.55
CA GLY A 20 -28.79 2.58 -0.85
C GLY A 20 -29.51 1.24 -0.81
N ASN A 21 -29.53 0.62 0.37
CA ASN A 21 -30.21 -0.63 0.75
C ASN A 21 -29.40 -1.92 0.54
N MET A 22 -28.87 -2.41 1.66
CA MET A 22 -28.53 -3.82 1.86
C MET A 22 -29.70 -4.70 1.42
N VAL A 23 -29.41 -5.72 0.60
CA VAL A 23 -30.34 -6.70 0.01
C VAL A 23 -30.97 -6.29 -1.33
N CYS A 24 -30.14 -6.22 -2.37
CA CYS A 24 -30.56 -6.54 -3.74
C CYS A 24 -29.41 -7.22 -4.50
N GLY A 25 -28.94 -8.36 -3.98
CA GLY A 25 -27.80 -9.11 -4.50
C GLY A 25 -28.23 -10.20 -5.50
N GLY A 26 -28.55 -9.80 -6.73
CA GLY A 26 -28.68 -10.72 -7.86
C GLY A 26 -27.35 -10.89 -8.61
N PHE A 27 -27.27 -11.92 -9.46
CA PHE A 27 -26.09 -12.24 -10.29
C PHE A 27 -25.46 -11.02 -11.00
N ALA A 28 -26.29 -10.13 -11.56
CA ALA A 28 -25.81 -8.93 -12.22
C ALA A 28 -25.22 -7.88 -11.26
N CYS A 29 -25.77 -7.75 -10.05
CA CYS A 29 -25.28 -6.82 -9.03
C CYS A 29 -23.92 -7.29 -8.50
N SER A 30 -23.81 -8.57 -8.14
CA SER A 30 -22.56 -9.21 -7.71
C SER A 30 -21.48 -9.11 -8.79
N ARG A 31 -21.83 -9.38 -10.06
CA ARG A 31 -20.92 -9.22 -11.21
C ARG A 31 -20.44 -7.79 -11.38
N ASN A 32 -21.36 -6.81 -11.43
CA ASN A 32 -20.99 -5.41 -11.66
C ASN A 32 -20.19 -4.83 -10.49
N ALA A 33 -20.49 -5.22 -9.25
CA ALA A 33 -19.70 -4.84 -8.08
C ALA A 33 -18.28 -5.41 -8.15
N LEU A 34 -18.13 -6.68 -8.53
CA LEU A 34 -16.82 -7.32 -8.68
C LEU A 34 -16.01 -6.71 -9.84
N CYS A 35 -16.66 -6.38 -10.96
CA CYS A 35 -16.03 -5.64 -12.06
C CYS A 35 -15.58 -4.25 -11.60
N ALA A 36 -16.44 -3.48 -10.91
CA ALA A 36 -16.11 -2.16 -10.40
C ALA A 36 -14.92 -2.20 -9.44
N LEU A 37 -14.88 -3.17 -8.53
CA LEU A 37 -13.77 -3.37 -7.60
C LEU A 37 -12.45 -3.61 -8.35
N ASN A 38 -12.45 -4.50 -9.36
CA ASN A 38 -11.25 -4.76 -10.14
C ASN A 38 -10.85 -3.57 -11.04
N VAL A 39 -11.79 -2.79 -11.56
CA VAL A 39 -11.49 -1.53 -12.27
C VAL A 39 -10.78 -0.53 -11.34
N VAL A 40 -11.24 -0.40 -10.10
CA VAL A 40 -10.54 0.43 -9.10
C VAL A 40 -9.12 -0.09 -8.87
N TYR A 41 -8.92 -1.40 -8.77
CA TYR A 41 -7.58 -1.98 -8.62
C TYR A 41 -6.68 -1.73 -9.84
N VAL A 42 -7.22 -1.75 -11.06
CA VAL A 42 -6.48 -1.34 -12.27
C VAL A 42 -6.03 0.11 -12.15
N LEU A 43 -6.94 1.02 -11.77
CA LEU A 43 -6.60 2.44 -11.62
C LEU A 43 -5.52 2.67 -10.55
N VAL A 44 -5.65 2.01 -9.39
CA VAL A 44 -4.64 2.09 -8.32
C VAL A 44 -3.29 1.54 -8.81
N GLY A 45 -3.26 0.41 -9.52
CA GLY A 45 -2.03 -0.15 -10.08
C GLY A 45 -1.34 0.78 -11.07
N LEU A 46 -2.10 1.37 -12.00
CA LEU A 46 -1.57 2.36 -12.96
C LEU A 46 -1.06 3.62 -12.25
N LEU A 47 -1.77 4.10 -11.22
CA LEU A 47 -1.34 5.25 -10.42
C LEU A 47 -0.03 4.97 -9.68
N LEU A 48 0.12 3.79 -9.04
CA LEU A 48 1.35 3.40 -8.35
C LEU A 48 2.56 3.38 -9.29
N ILE A 49 2.40 2.77 -10.47
CA ILE A 49 3.45 2.74 -11.49
C ILE A 49 3.75 4.16 -12.00
N GLY A 50 2.71 4.94 -12.31
CA GLY A 50 2.83 6.29 -12.83
C GLY A 50 3.57 7.24 -11.89
N VAL A 51 3.18 7.26 -10.61
CA VAL A 51 3.83 8.11 -9.58
C VAL A 51 5.26 7.65 -9.33
N ALA A 52 5.53 6.34 -9.28
CA ALA A 52 6.88 5.82 -9.11
C ALA A 52 7.80 6.14 -10.30
N ALA A 53 7.29 6.02 -11.53
CA ALA A 53 8.01 6.37 -12.75
C ALA A 53 8.27 7.88 -12.84
N TRP A 54 7.27 8.70 -12.51
CA TRP A 54 7.42 10.15 -12.44
C TRP A 54 8.46 10.57 -11.39
N GLY A 55 8.40 9.99 -10.19
CA GLY A 55 9.35 10.29 -9.10
C GLY A 55 10.81 9.95 -9.46
N LYS A 56 11.03 8.91 -10.27
CA LYS A 56 12.35 8.58 -10.82
C LYS A 56 12.86 9.65 -11.79
N GLY A 57 11.98 10.21 -12.62
CA GLY A 57 12.33 11.21 -13.64
C GLY A 57 12.86 12.53 -13.09
N PHE A 58 12.43 12.93 -11.89
CA PHE A 58 12.87 14.18 -11.24
C PHE A 58 14.07 14.02 -10.29
N GLY A 59 14.55 12.80 -10.05
CA GLY A 59 15.66 12.55 -9.11
C GLY A 59 15.32 12.89 -7.65
N VAL A 60 14.03 12.99 -7.30
CA VAL A 60 13.52 13.45 -5.99
C VAL A 60 13.48 12.32 -4.94
N VAL A 61 13.51 11.04 -5.35
CA VAL A 61 13.24 9.90 -4.45
C VAL A 61 14.52 9.11 -4.13
N PRO A 62 14.77 8.76 -2.85
CA PRO A 62 15.97 8.04 -2.43
C PRO A 62 15.90 6.55 -2.74
N SER A 63 16.99 6.01 -3.30
CA SER A 63 17.28 4.59 -3.55
C SER A 63 16.40 3.86 -4.60
N LEU A 64 17.06 3.16 -5.52
CA LEU A 64 16.43 2.33 -6.56
C LEU A 64 15.55 1.21 -5.99
N HIS A 65 15.83 0.76 -4.77
CA HIS A 65 15.17 -0.38 -4.12
C HIS A 65 13.73 -0.05 -3.69
N ILE A 66 13.50 1.10 -3.06
CA ILE A 66 12.16 1.50 -2.60
C ILE A 66 11.24 1.72 -3.81
N ILE A 67 11.75 2.39 -4.84
CA ILE A 67 11.01 2.64 -6.09
C ILE A 67 10.68 1.32 -6.79
N GLY A 68 11.65 0.39 -6.87
CA GLY A 68 11.45 -0.93 -7.46
C GLY A 68 10.33 -1.71 -6.76
N GLY A 69 10.24 -1.62 -5.43
CA GLY A 69 9.16 -2.23 -4.66
C GLY A 69 7.77 -1.70 -5.04
N VAL A 70 7.61 -0.38 -5.11
CA VAL A 70 6.31 0.24 -5.47
C VAL A 70 5.89 -0.14 -6.90
N ILE A 71 6.83 -0.16 -7.84
CA ILE A 71 6.54 -0.56 -9.23
C ILE A 71 6.14 -2.04 -9.30
N ALA A 72 6.85 -2.92 -8.59
CA ALA A 72 6.54 -4.35 -8.54
C ALA A 72 5.13 -4.58 -7.97
N VAL A 73 4.80 -3.94 -6.84
CA VAL A 73 3.46 -4.02 -6.25
C VAL A 73 2.39 -3.55 -7.23
N GLY A 74 2.61 -2.41 -7.91
CA GLY A 74 1.68 -1.91 -8.93
C GLY A 74 1.46 -2.90 -10.08
N PHE A 75 2.53 -3.52 -10.59
CA PHE A 75 2.42 -4.52 -11.65
C PHE A 75 1.68 -5.79 -11.21
N PHE A 76 1.98 -6.33 -10.01
CA PHE A 76 1.26 -7.48 -9.47
C PHE A 76 -0.24 -7.18 -9.25
N LEU A 77 -0.58 -5.98 -8.76
CA LEU A 77 -1.97 -5.56 -8.62
C LEU A 77 -2.70 -5.51 -9.96
N LEU A 78 -2.06 -5.05 -11.04
CA LEU A 78 -2.64 -5.09 -12.38
C LEU A 78 -2.95 -6.50 -12.85
N LEU A 79 -2.03 -7.45 -12.65
CA LEU A 79 -2.26 -8.85 -13.02
C LEU A 79 -3.43 -9.46 -12.26
N ILE A 80 -3.51 -9.23 -10.96
CA ILE A 80 -4.61 -9.73 -10.11
C ILE A 80 -5.94 -9.11 -10.56
N ALA A 81 -5.96 -7.80 -10.84
CA ALA A 81 -7.16 -7.11 -11.29
C ALA A 81 -7.65 -7.61 -12.65
N ILE A 82 -6.74 -7.91 -13.59
CA ILE A 82 -7.08 -8.51 -14.89
C ILE A 82 -7.68 -9.90 -14.70
N VAL A 83 -7.05 -10.77 -13.89
CA VAL A 83 -7.59 -12.10 -13.58
C VAL A 83 -8.97 -12.01 -12.93
N GLY A 84 -9.14 -11.08 -11.98
CA GLY A 84 -10.41 -10.83 -11.31
C GLY A 84 -11.50 -10.37 -12.27
N LEU A 85 -11.17 -9.47 -13.20
CA LEU A 85 -12.12 -8.98 -14.20
C LEU A 85 -12.52 -10.05 -15.22
N ILE A 86 -11.54 -10.78 -15.78
CA ILE A 86 -11.81 -11.89 -16.71
C ILE A 86 -12.67 -12.94 -16.01
N GLY A 87 -12.35 -13.26 -14.75
CA GLY A 87 -13.16 -14.12 -13.91
C GLY A 87 -14.60 -13.61 -13.78
N ALA A 88 -14.79 -12.33 -13.46
CA ALA A 88 -16.09 -11.72 -13.28
C ALA A 88 -16.94 -11.74 -14.56
N ILE A 89 -16.35 -11.36 -15.70
CA ILE A 89 -17.05 -11.26 -17.00
C ILE A 89 -17.42 -12.64 -17.54
N ASN A 90 -16.46 -13.58 -17.54
CA ASN A 90 -16.67 -14.91 -18.13
C ASN A 90 -17.29 -15.91 -17.14
N HIS A 91 -17.52 -15.49 -15.89
CA HIS A 91 -18.00 -16.36 -14.82
C HIS A 91 -17.18 -17.67 -14.69
N HIS A 92 -15.87 -17.59 -14.93
CA HIS A 92 -15.00 -18.76 -14.97
C HIS A 92 -14.70 -19.23 -13.53
N GLN A 93 -15.44 -20.24 -13.09
CA GLN A 93 -15.43 -20.80 -11.73
C GLN A 93 -14.02 -21.04 -11.15
N VAL A 94 -13.10 -21.57 -11.96
CA VAL A 94 -11.72 -21.84 -11.52
C VAL A 94 -10.89 -20.55 -11.33
N MET A 95 -11.08 -19.53 -12.18
CA MET A 95 -10.33 -18.27 -12.05
C MET A 95 -10.81 -17.47 -10.85
N LEU A 96 -12.13 -17.46 -10.60
CA LEU A 96 -12.71 -16.91 -9.38
C LEU A 96 -12.15 -17.58 -8.12
N PHE A 97 -11.93 -18.90 -8.17
CA PHE A 97 -11.35 -19.62 -7.04
C PHE A 97 -9.93 -19.15 -6.71
N PHE A 98 -9.04 -19.09 -7.71
CA PHE A 98 -7.68 -18.58 -7.50
C PHE A 98 -7.69 -17.12 -7.07
N TYR A 99 -8.56 -16.30 -7.67
CA TYR A 99 -8.71 -14.89 -7.29
C TYR A 99 -9.10 -14.73 -5.80
N MET A 100 -10.08 -15.50 -5.32
CA MET A 100 -10.47 -15.50 -3.90
C MET A 100 -9.33 -15.92 -2.97
N ILE A 101 -8.54 -16.93 -3.35
CA ILE A 101 -7.38 -17.35 -2.56
C ILE A 101 -6.34 -16.23 -2.49
N ILE A 102 -6.01 -15.62 -3.63
CA ILE A 102 -5.01 -14.56 -3.71
C ILE A 102 -5.45 -13.35 -2.87
N LEU A 103 -6.70 -12.89 -3.02
CA LEU A 103 -7.24 -11.81 -2.19
C LEU A 103 -7.28 -12.20 -0.70
N GLY A 104 -7.60 -13.45 -0.38
CA GLY A 104 -7.57 -13.92 1.01
C GLY A 104 -6.16 -13.86 1.62
N LEU A 105 -5.13 -14.22 0.85
CA LEU A 105 -3.73 -14.13 1.29
C LEU A 105 -3.27 -12.68 1.46
N ILE A 106 -3.59 -11.80 0.50
CA ILE A 106 -3.28 -10.37 0.60
C ILE A 106 -3.96 -9.76 1.82
N PHE A 107 -5.24 -10.07 2.05
CA PHE A 107 -5.96 -9.65 3.25
C PHE A 107 -5.23 -10.05 4.55
N ILE A 108 -4.77 -11.30 4.67
CA ILE A 108 -4.07 -11.77 5.87
C ILE A 108 -2.78 -10.96 6.10
N PHE A 109 -1.96 -10.80 5.07
CA PHE A 109 -0.70 -10.05 5.18
C PHE A 109 -0.96 -8.57 5.46
N GLN A 110 -1.89 -7.95 4.74
CA GLN A 110 -2.20 -6.54 4.88
C GLN A 110 -2.81 -6.23 6.25
N PHE A 111 -3.74 -7.05 6.72
CA PHE A 111 -4.33 -6.90 8.05
C PHE A 111 -3.25 -7.06 9.13
N GLY A 112 -2.38 -8.07 8.99
CA GLY A 112 -1.26 -8.31 9.90
C GLY A 112 -0.27 -7.13 9.96
N ILE A 113 0.19 -6.65 8.81
CA ILE A 113 1.12 -5.52 8.71
C ILE A 113 0.46 -4.24 9.25
N SER A 114 -0.81 -3.99 8.91
CA SER A 114 -1.55 -2.81 9.38
C SER A 114 -1.68 -2.79 10.90
N CYS A 115 -2.03 -3.93 11.50
CA CYS A 115 -2.09 -4.09 12.96
C CYS A 115 -0.71 -3.91 13.59
N ALA A 116 0.35 -4.45 12.96
CA ALA A 116 1.72 -4.30 13.45
C ALA A 116 2.18 -2.82 13.42
N CYS A 117 1.83 -2.07 12.38
CA CYS A 117 2.14 -0.64 12.27
C CYS A 117 1.40 0.18 13.35
N LEU A 118 0.12 -0.12 13.62
CA LEU A 118 -0.66 0.55 14.67
C LEU A 118 -0.21 0.18 16.10
N ALA A 119 0.26 -1.05 16.30
CA ALA A 119 0.67 -1.56 17.61
C ALA A 119 2.15 -1.32 17.94
N LEU A 120 2.94 -0.72 17.03
CA LEU A 120 4.36 -0.50 17.24
C LEU A 120 4.58 0.47 18.42
N LYS A 121 5.41 0.07 19.38
CA LYS A 121 5.78 0.91 20.54
C LYS A 121 7.14 1.57 20.33
N THR A 122 7.31 2.72 20.98
CA THR A 122 8.52 3.55 21.02
C THR A 122 9.82 2.74 21.23
N HIS A 123 9.84 1.79 22.18
CA HIS A 123 11.04 0.98 22.46
C HIS A 123 11.45 0.07 21.28
N LYS A 124 10.48 -0.55 20.59
CA LYS A 124 10.79 -1.38 19.41
C LYS A 124 11.28 -0.53 18.25
N GLN A 125 10.66 0.63 18.07
CA GLN A 125 11.03 1.60 17.05
C GLN A 125 12.47 2.11 17.25
N GLU A 126 12.88 2.37 18.49
CA GLU A 126 14.26 2.77 18.82
C GLU A 126 15.29 1.68 18.45
N SER A 127 14.97 0.42 18.73
CA SER A 127 15.84 -0.72 18.36
C SER A 127 15.99 -0.87 16.85
N ILE A 128 14.88 -0.77 16.10
CA ILE A 128 14.91 -0.81 14.62
C ILE A 128 15.73 0.35 14.08
N LEU A 129 15.53 1.56 14.63
CA LEU A 129 16.19 2.75 14.15
C LEU A 129 17.69 2.73 14.45
N SER A 130 18.09 2.30 15.64
CA SER A 130 19.51 2.13 15.99
C SER A 130 20.21 1.06 15.14
N GLY A 131 19.52 -0.05 14.83
CA GLY A 131 20.03 -1.05 13.88
C GLY A 131 20.18 -0.46 12.48
N THR A 132 19.17 0.25 11.99
CA THR A 132 19.18 0.87 10.66
C THR A 132 20.27 1.94 10.54
N TRP A 133 20.41 2.81 11.55
CA TRP A 133 21.40 3.89 11.54
C TRP A 133 22.83 3.38 11.42
N LYS A 134 23.15 2.24 12.07
CA LYS A 134 24.46 1.58 11.96
C LYS A 134 24.73 1.04 10.55
N LEU A 135 23.69 0.64 9.81
CA LEU A 135 23.80 0.14 8.45
C LEU A 135 23.85 1.24 7.39
N LEU A 136 23.41 2.45 7.72
CA LEU A 136 23.51 3.61 6.83
C LEU A 136 24.97 4.04 6.66
N ASN A 137 25.33 4.48 5.46
CA ASN A 137 26.61 5.12 5.20
C ASN A 137 26.61 6.60 5.65
N ASP A 138 27.79 7.15 5.88
CA ASP A 138 27.94 8.49 6.48
C ASP A 138 27.30 9.59 5.63
N ASN A 139 27.39 9.49 4.29
CA ASN A 139 26.73 10.43 3.37
C ASN A 139 25.20 10.45 3.53
N THR A 140 24.57 9.28 3.76
CA THR A 140 23.12 9.22 3.97
C THR A 140 22.74 9.75 5.35
N ARG A 141 23.56 9.49 6.38
CA ARG A 141 23.36 10.07 7.72
C ARG A 141 23.43 11.60 7.67
N ILE A 142 24.48 12.17 7.07
CA ILE A 142 24.64 13.62 6.89
C ILE A 142 23.48 14.21 6.09
N SER A 143 23.01 13.51 5.04
CA SER A 143 21.86 13.96 4.26
C SER A 143 20.57 13.96 5.06
N LEU A 144 20.36 12.98 5.95
CA LEU A 144 19.22 12.92 6.86
C LEU A 144 19.29 14.02 7.92
N GLU A 145 20.45 14.21 8.55
CA GLU A 145 20.71 15.26 9.53
C GLU A 145 20.42 16.66 8.96
N ASN A 146 20.88 16.94 7.75
CA ASN A 146 20.61 18.20 7.06
C ASN A 146 19.12 18.38 6.71
N LYS A 147 18.43 17.32 6.27
CA LYS A 147 17.00 17.39 5.91
C LYS A 147 16.08 17.54 7.13
N LEU A 148 16.45 16.94 8.26
CA LEU A 148 15.65 16.91 9.48
C LEU A 148 16.09 17.96 10.52
N ASP A 149 17.10 18.77 10.21
CA ASP A 149 17.66 19.80 11.09
C ASP A 149 18.03 19.26 12.50
N CYS A 150 18.72 18.12 12.52
CA CYS A 150 19.10 17.39 13.73
C CYS A 150 20.52 16.81 13.61
N CYS A 151 21.16 16.41 14.72
CA CYS A 151 22.49 15.79 14.71
C CYS A 151 22.56 14.57 15.62
N GLY A 152 23.11 13.47 15.11
CA GLY A 152 23.32 12.22 15.83
C GLY A 152 22.02 11.50 16.22
N LEU A 153 22.06 10.17 16.30
CA LEU A 153 20.87 9.36 16.56
C LEU A 153 20.38 9.42 18.02
N PHE A 154 21.03 8.66 18.92
CA PHE A 154 20.74 8.63 20.35
C PHE A 154 22.05 8.72 21.13
N ASN A 155 22.05 9.50 22.20
CA ASN A 155 23.19 9.56 23.12
C ASN A 155 23.07 8.42 24.15
N LYS A 156 23.43 7.21 23.72
CA LYS A 156 23.53 6.00 24.56
C LYS A 156 24.99 5.56 24.64
N THR A 157 25.37 4.96 25.76
CA THR A 157 26.73 4.46 26.03
C THR A 157 27.23 3.48 24.97
N GLU A 158 26.37 2.61 24.45
CA GLU A 158 26.72 1.62 23.40
C GLU A 158 27.01 2.23 22.03
N SER A 159 26.52 3.46 21.78
CA SER A 159 26.69 4.17 20.51
C SER A 159 27.37 5.52 20.69
N ALA A 160 28.09 5.71 21.80
CA ALA A 160 28.68 6.99 22.17
C ALA A 160 29.74 7.47 21.17
N GLU A 161 30.61 6.57 20.71
CA GLU A 161 31.63 6.84 19.69
C GLU A 161 30.99 7.26 18.35
N LEU A 162 29.99 6.51 17.90
CA LEU A 162 29.25 6.79 16.66
C LEU A 162 28.48 8.11 16.77
N PHE A 163 27.80 8.32 17.88
CA PHE A 163 27.06 9.55 18.16
C PHE A 163 27.99 10.77 18.15
N LYS A 164 29.18 10.66 18.77
CA LYS A 164 30.16 11.74 18.77
C LYS A 164 30.67 12.03 17.36
N SER A 165 31.02 10.99 16.61
CA SER A 165 31.42 11.13 15.20
C SER A 165 30.33 11.77 14.33
N ASP A 166 29.07 11.38 14.50
CA ASP A 166 27.94 11.95 13.75
C ASP A 166 27.75 13.44 14.11
N VAL A 167 27.80 13.79 15.40
CA VAL A 167 27.67 15.18 15.87
C VAL A 167 28.83 16.06 15.40
N ASP A 168 30.07 15.55 15.45
CA ASP A 168 31.27 16.29 15.03
C ASP A 168 31.28 16.55 13.51
N ASN A 169 30.73 15.63 12.71
CA ASN A 169 30.61 15.77 11.25
C ASN A 169 29.28 16.41 10.79
N CYS A 170 28.40 16.77 11.72
CA CYS A 170 27.08 17.28 11.41
C CYS A 170 27.18 18.68 10.77
N SER A 171 26.56 18.83 9.60
CA SER A 171 26.51 20.11 8.85
C SER A 171 25.13 20.77 8.85
N ALA A 172 24.20 20.25 9.66
CA ALA A 172 22.80 20.69 9.72
C ALA A 172 22.66 22.18 10.10
N PRO A 173 21.66 22.90 9.59
CA PRO A 173 21.46 24.34 9.85
C PRO A 173 21.40 24.71 11.34
N CYS A 174 20.90 23.83 12.20
CA CYS A 174 20.83 23.97 13.64
C CYS A 174 22.20 24.23 14.29
N THR A 175 23.29 23.70 13.73
CA THR A 175 24.66 23.88 14.26
C THR A 175 25.13 25.33 14.19
N LYS A 176 24.57 26.11 13.25
CA LYS A 176 24.94 27.52 13.02
C LYS A 176 24.07 28.51 13.80
N THR A 177 22.89 28.08 14.23
CA THR A 177 21.82 28.98 14.69
C THR A 177 21.34 28.70 16.11
N LYS A 178 21.54 27.49 16.64
CA LYS A 178 21.06 27.07 17.97
C LYS A 178 22.23 26.82 18.93
N ILE A 179 21.98 27.02 20.23
CA ILE A 179 22.93 26.70 21.31
C ILE A 179 23.18 25.18 21.41
N ALA A 180 22.18 24.37 21.03
CA ALA A 180 22.30 22.91 20.90
C ALA A 180 21.32 22.40 19.83
N CYS A 181 21.76 21.43 19.02
CA CYS A 181 20.91 20.78 18.03
C CYS A 181 20.11 19.62 18.65
N PHE A 182 18.91 19.36 18.12
CA PHE A 182 18.12 18.19 18.53
C PHE A 182 18.74 16.90 18.02
N LYS A 183 18.48 15.80 18.73
CA LYS A 183 18.92 14.46 18.33
C LYS A 183 17.99 13.93 17.26
N CYS A 184 18.54 13.42 16.17
CA CYS A 184 17.76 12.87 15.06
C CYS A 184 16.90 11.68 15.46
N GLY A 185 17.32 10.90 16.45
CA GLY A 185 16.53 9.78 16.93
C GLY A 185 15.15 10.21 17.45
N VAL A 186 15.03 11.35 18.13
CA VAL A 186 13.75 11.84 18.64
C VAL A 186 12.84 12.28 17.50
N VAL A 187 13.38 13.12 16.60
CA VAL A 187 12.65 13.68 15.44
C VAL A 187 12.17 12.55 14.52
N LEU A 188 13.04 11.58 14.23
CA LEU A 188 12.72 10.46 13.36
C LEU A 188 11.70 9.50 13.99
N MET A 189 11.73 9.34 15.31
CA MET A 189 10.74 8.54 16.01
C MET A 189 9.34 9.17 16.00
N GLU A 190 9.27 10.49 16.18
CA GLU A 190 7.99 11.22 16.09
C GLU A 190 7.37 11.09 14.70
N HIS A 191 8.13 11.39 13.65
CA HIS A 191 7.66 11.24 12.26
C HIS A 191 7.29 9.81 11.90
N ALA A 192 8.06 8.82 12.35
CA ALA A 192 7.75 7.44 12.05
C ALA A 192 6.52 6.92 12.81
N ASP A 193 6.26 7.36 14.04
CA ASP A 193 5.04 6.98 14.77
C ASP A 193 3.79 7.53 14.08
N GLU A 194 3.81 8.81 13.67
CA GLU A 194 2.70 9.42 12.93
C GLU A 194 2.48 8.72 11.58
N ALA A 195 3.55 8.49 10.81
CA ALA A 195 3.47 7.82 9.53
C ALA A 195 2.98 6.38 9.66
N LEU A 196 3.42 5.62 10.67
CA LEU A 196 2.98 4.24 10.92
C LEU A 196 1.51 4.17 11.31
N LYS A 197 1.01 5.13 12.10
CA LYS A 197 -0.41 5.21 12.45
C LYS A 197 -1.28 5.49 11.23
N ILE A 198 -0.86 6.44 10.39
CA ILE A 198 -1.56 6.74 9.13
C ILE A 198 -1.53 5.52 8.20
N LEU A 199 -0.35 4.95 7.97
CA LEU A 199 -0.19 3.79 7.08
C LEU A 199 -0.97 2.58 7.57
N GLY A 200 -0.91 2.28 8.87
CA GLY A 200 -1.66 1.20 9.48
C GLY A 200 -3.18 1.43 9.44
N GLY A 201 -3.64 2.67 9.63
CA GLY A 201 -5.05 3.03 9.48
C GLY A 201 -5.56 2.87 8.05
N VAL A 202 -4.79 3.37 7.06
CA VAL A 202 -5.10 3.22 5.64
C VAL A 202 -5.12 1.74 5.23
N GLY A 203 -4.12 0.97 5.66
CA GLY A 203 -4.05 -0.47 5.39
C GLY A 203 -5.22 -1.24 6.00
N LEU A 204 -5.63 -0.90 7.22
CA LEU A 204 -6.80 -1.49 7.88
C LEU A 204 -8.09 -1.18 7.11
N PHE A 205 -8.28 0.06 6.65
CA PHE A 205 -9.41 0.44 5.80
C PHE A 205 -9.46 -0.39 4.52
N PHE A 206 -8.34 -0.52 3.82
CA PHE A 206 -8.28 -1.36 2.62
C PHE A 206 -8.54 -2.84 2.93
N SER A 207 -8.06 -3.37 4.06
CA SER A 207 -8.33 -4.76 4.47
C SER A 207 -9.83 -5.00 4.65
N PHE A 208 -10.59 -4.02 5.15
CA PHE A 208 -12.05 -4.12 5.23
C PHE A 208 -12.73 -4.13 3.86
N THR A 209 -12.24 -3.33 2.91
CA THR A 209 -12.76 -3.38 1.54
C THR A 209 -12.41 -4.69 0.83
N GLU A 210 -11.27 -5.29 1.16
CA GLU A 210 -10.81 -6.54 0.57
C GLU A 210 -11.59 -7.75 1.08
N ILE A 211 -11.91 -7.81 2.38
CA ILE A 211 -12.77 -8.89 2.91
C ILE A 211 -14.17 -8.82 2.30
N LEU A 212 -14.70 -7.63 2.02
CA LEU A 212 -15.94 -7.47 1.27
C LEU A 212 -15.79 -7.96 -0.17
N GLY A 213 -14.66 -7.70 -0.82
CA GLY A 213 -14.33 -8.25 -2.15
C GLY A 213 -14.28 -9.78 -2.18
N VAL A 214 -13.64 -10.40 -1.19
CA VAL A 214 -13.61 -11.87 -1.02
C VAL A 214 -15.03 -12.41 -0.81
N TRP A 215 -15.82 -11.76 0.05
CA TRP A 215 -17.22 -12.14 0.29
C TRP A 215 -18.09 -12.04 -0.98
N LEU A 216 -17.95 -10.95 -1.74
CA LEU A 216 -18.64 -10.77 -3.02
C LEU A 216 -18.22 -11.84 -4.04
N ALA A 217 -16.94 -12.15 -4.15
CA ALA A 217 -16.44 -13.19 -5.04
C ALA A 217 -16.94 -14.58 -4.64
N MET A 218 -16.98 -14.90 -3.35
CA MET A 218 -17.55 -16.16 -2.83
C MET A 218 -19.04 -16.26 -3.15
N ARG A 219 -19.80 -15.19 -2.92
CA ARG A 219 -21.24 -15.14 -3.25
C ARG A 219 -21.46 -15.31 -4.75
N TYR A 220 -20.76 -14.53 -5.57
CA TYR A 220 -20.89 -14.58 -7.03
C TYR A 220 -20.53 -15.95 -7.59
N ARG A 221 -19.49 -16.59 -7.06
CA ARG A 221 -19.11 -17.96 -7.46
C ARG A 221 -20.21 -18.98 -7.16
N ASN A 222 -20.90 -18.84 -6.02
CA ASN A 222 -21.97 -19.74 -5.59
C ASN A 222 -23.32 -19.46 -6.29
N GLU A 223 -23.45 -18.33 -6.99
CA GLU A 223 -24.62 -18.03 -7.81
C GLU A 223 -24.54 -18.83 -9.12
N LYS A 224 -25.63 -19.51 -9.50
CA LYS A 224 -25.72 -20.21 -10.79
C LYS A 224 -25.89 -19.18 -11.90
N ASP A 225 -25.14 -19.34 -12.99
CA ASP A 225 -25.32 -18.51 -14.18
C ASP A 225 -26.76 -18.70 -14.72
N PRO A 226 -27.61 -17.66 -14.74
CA PRO A 226 -28.97 -17.75 -15.25
C PRO A 226 -29.03 -18.03 -16.77
N ARG A 227 -27.91 -17.92 -17.49
CA ARG A 227 -27.78 -18.28 -18.92
C ARG A 227 -27.40 -19.74 -19.14
N ALA A 228 -26.92 -20.44 -18.10
CA ALA A 228 -26.64 -21.86 -18.21
C ALA A 228 -27.97 -22.62 -18.26
N ASN A 229 -28.23 -23.27 -19.40
CA ASN A 229 -29.45 -24.04 -19.65
C ASN A 229 -29.59 -25.12 -18.54
N PRO A 230 -30.68 -25.15 -17.75
CA PRO A 230 -30.80 -26.04 -16.60
C PRO A 230 -30.79 -27.54 -16.97
N SER A 231 -30.90 -27.86 -18.25
CA SER A 231 -30.86 -29.21 -18.84
C SER A 231 -29.48 -29.67 -19.33
N ALA A 232 -28.44 -28.83 -19.25
CA ALA A 232 -27.06 -29.22 -19.55
C ALA A 232 -26.33 -29.70 -18.27
N PHE A 233 -26.84 -30.78 -17.67
CA PHE A 233 -26.08 -31.62 -16.74
C PHE A 233 -25.53 -32.81 -17.53
N LEU A 234 -24.24 -32.76 -17.87
CA LEU A 234 -23.39 -33.93 -18.10
C LEU A 234 -22.02 -33.64 -17.49
#